data_AF-A0A947ANF7-F1
#
_entry.id   AF-A0A947ANF7-F1
#
_cell.length_a   1.000
_cell.length_b   1.000
_cell.length_c   1.000
_cell.angle_alpha   90.00
_cell.angle_beta   90.00
_cell.angle_gamma   90.00
#
_symmetry.space_group_name_H-M   'P 1'
#
loop_
_entity.id
_entity.type
_entity.pdbx_description
1 polymer ?
#
loop_
_entity_poly.entity_id
_entity_poly.type
_entity_poly.pdbx_seq_one_letter_code
_entity_poly.pdbx_strand_id
1 'polypeptide(L)'
;MEQKFLGYRRENGRVGVRNHVIVLPLDDLSNSACEAVANNVKGTMAIPHAYGRLQFGEDLELHFRTLIGTGCNPNVAAVIVIGIEPQWTDRIVQGIAKTGKPVAGFAIEQNGDFNTICAASNKAKEYMHAASEIQRQECDISELWVSTKCGESDTTSGIATNPTVGNAYDKLYETGNTLLFGETTELTGGEHLVLERCANDEVRKEFQFYFDRYAKVVDDNKTSDLSDSQPTKGNIEGGLTTIEEKALGNIQKIGTKPPVIGCLEKAVEPTGPGLWFQDSSSAAA
;
A
#
# COMPACT_ATOMS: atom_id res chain seq x y z
N MET A 1 4.20 -27.77 11.44
CA MET A 1 4.17 -28.17 10.03
C MET A 1 4.57 -26.96 9.22
N GLU A 2 5.57 -27.07 8.35
CA GLU A 2 5.88 -26.00 7.40
C GLU A 2 4.67 -25.80 6.48
N GLN A 3 3.96 -24.69 6.67
CA GLN A 3 2.85 -24.32 5.80
C GLN A 3 3.44 -23.67 4.55
N LYS A 4 3.11 -24.22 3.37
CA LYS A 4 3.56 -23.72 2.08
C LYS A 4 2.40 -23.14 1.27
N PHE A 5 2.68 -22.30 0.29
CA PHE A 5 1.72 -21.83 -0.70
C PHE A 5 2.34 -21.73 -2.09
N LEU A 6 1.51 -21.72 -3.14
CA LEU A 6 1.96 -21.53 -4.53
C LEU A 6 2.07 -20.04 -4.86
N GLY A 7 3.30 -19.52 -4.90
CA GLY A 7 3.63 -18.12 -5.16
C GLY A 7 4.56 -17.93 -6.37
N TYR A 8 4.78 -16.68 -6.76
CA TYR A 8 5.71 -16.28 -7.82
C TYR A 8 6.99 -15.72 -7.17
N ARG A 9 8.03 -16.55 -7.10
CA ARG A 9 9.33 -16.12 -6.58
C ARG A 9 9.98 -15.13 -7.56
N ARG A 10 10.42 -14.00 -7.04
CA ARG A 10 11.14 -12.96 -7.78
C ARG A 10 12.64 -13.10 -7.58
N GLU A 11 13.42 -12.53 -8.49
CA GLU A 11 14.89 -12.60 -8.46
C GLU A 11 15.49 -11.95 -7.19
N ASN A 12 14.82 -10.93 -6.64
CA ASN A 12 15.20 -10.29 -5.39
C ASN A 12 14.75 -11.07 -4.12
N GLY A 13 14.28 -12.31 -4.28
CA GLY A 13 13.87 -13.19 -3.18
C GLY A 13 12.44 -12.97 -2.66
N ARG A 14 11.77 -11.85 -3.00
CA ARG A 14 10.38 -11.62 -2.59
C ARG A 14 9.40 -12.51 -3.35
N VAL A 15 8.25 -12.79 -2.75
CA VAL A 15 7.24 -13.69 -3.33
C VAL A 15 5.93 -12.95 -3.57
N GLY A 16 5.44 -13.04 -4.80
CA GLY A 16 4.13 -12.52 -5.19
C GLY A 16 3.04 -13.60 -5.11
N VAL A 17 1.83 -13.22 -4.74
CA VAL A 17 0.63 -14.07 -4.86
C VAL A 17 -0.12 -13.86 -6.18
N ARG A 18 0.34 -12.91 -6.99
CA ARG A 18 -0.13 -12.60 -8.35
C ARG A 18 1.06 -12.32 -9.27
N ASN A 19 0.78 -12.18 -10.57
CA ASN A 19 1.78 -12.00 -11.61
C ASN A 19 1.28 -11.00 -12.67
N HIS A 20 1.29 -9.71 -12.31
CA HIS A 20 0.76 -8.64 -13.13
C HIS A 20 1.86 -7.97 -13.96
N VAL A 21 1.51 -7.58 -15.19
CA VAL A 21 2.22 -6.53 -15.91
C VAL A 21 1.38 -5.27 -15.80
N ILE A 22 1.92 -4.23 -15.19
CA ILE A 22 1.17 -2.99 -14.96
C ILE A 22 1.64 -1.89 -15.92
N VAL A 23 0.71 -0.99 -16.23
CA VAL A 23 0.97 0.25 -16.97
C VAL A 23 0.72 1.40 -16.00
N LEU A 24 1.80 2.01 -15.54
CA LEU A 24 1.82 2.97 -14.45
C LEU A 24 1.96 4.39 -15.02
N PRO A 25 0.91 5.21 -14.97
CA PRO A 25 1.04 6.64 -15.24
C PRO A 25 1.89 7.29 -14.14
N LEU A 26 2.78 8.20 -14.52
CA LEU A 26 3.49 9.08 -13.59
C LEU A 26 2.59 10.21 -13.08
N ASP A 27 1.72 10.68 -13.98
CA ASP A 27 0.84 11.82 -13.81
C ASP A 27 -0.53 11.54 -14.41
N ASP A 28 -1.52 12.32 -13.99
CA ASP A 28 -2.90 12.16 -14.43
C ASP A 28 -3.11 12.43 -15.93
N LEU A 29 -2.25 13.22 -16.57
CA LEU A 29 -2.25 13.45 -18.02
C LEU A 29 -1.88 12.19 -18.80
N SER A 30 -1.03 11.35 -18.21
CA SER A 30 -0.57 10.10 -18.81
C SER A 30 -1.57 8.95 -18.65
N ASN A 31 -2.64 9.12 -17.86
CA ASN A 31 -3.67 8.10 -17.62
C ASN A 31 -4.25 7.54 -18.92
N SER A 32 -4.68 8.42 -19.84
CA SER A 32 -5.32 7.99 -21.09
C SER A 32 -4.38 7.18 -21.99
N ALA A 33 -3.08 7.52 -22.00
CA ALA A 33 -2.09 6.73 -22.72
C ALA A 33 -1.90 5.35 -22.08
N CYS A 34 -1.84 5.27 -20.75
CA CYS A 34 -1.74 4.01 -20.02
C CYS A 34 -2.95 3.10 -20.26
N GLU A 35 -4.16 3.67 -20.21
CA GLU A 35 -5.41 2.95 -20.48
C GLU A 35 -5.49 2.46 -21.93
N ALA A 36 -5.04 3.25 -22.90
CA ALA A 36 -4.97 2.85 -24.29
C ALA A 36 -4.02 1.65 -24.50
N VAL A 37 -2.85 1.66 -23.85
CA VAL A 37 -1.92 0.50 -23.86
C VAL A 37 -2.58 -0.72 -23.25
N ALA A 38 -3.25 -0.58 -22.10
CA ALA A 38 -3.95 -1.70 -21.46
C ALA A 38 -5.10 -2.25 -22.30
N ASN A 39 -5.78 -1.39 -23.06
CA ASN A 39 -6.80 -1.82 -24.01
C ASN A 39 -6.19 -2.61 -25.18
N ASN A 40 -5.04 -2.19 -25.70
CA ASN A 40 -4.34 -2.85 -26.81
C ASN A 40 -3.74 -4.20 -26.42
N VAL A 41 -3.18 -4.32 -25.21
CA VAL A 41 -2.46 -5.51 -24.73
C VAL A 41 -3.20 -6.15 -23.57
N LYS A 42 -4.06 -7.12 -23.88
CA LYS A 42 -4.87 -7.83 -22.87
C LYS A 42 -3.98 -8.55 -21.85
N GLY A 43 -4.41 -8.51 -20.59
CA GLY A 43 -3.67 -9.06 -19.45
C GLY A 43 -2.80 -8.04 -18.72
N THR A 44 -2.52 -6.88 -19.34
CA THR A 44 -1.91 -5.75 -18.63
C THR A 44 -2.96 -4.98 -17.83
N MET A 45 -2.52 -4.24 -16.81
CA MET A 45 -3.39 -3.47 -15.92
C MET A 45 -2.91 -2.03 -15.82
N ALA A 46 -3.68 -1.08 -16.34
CA ALA A 46 -3.44 0.33 -16.10
C ALA A 46 -3.85 0.69 -14.67
N ILE A 47 -3.08 1.54 -13.99
CA ILE A 47 -3.36 2.00 -12.62
C ILE A 47 -3.47 3.53 -12.63
N PRO A 48 -4.60 4.10 -13.11
CA PRO A 48 -4.77 5.54 -13.19
C PRO A 48 -4.94 6.19 -11.82
N HIS A 49 -4.50 7.44 -11.71
CA HIS A 49 -4.67 8.26 -10.50
C HIS A 49 -4.81 9.74 -10.83
N ALA A 50 -5.30 10.54 -9.87
CA ALA A 50 -5.54 11.97 -10.06
C ALA A 50 -4.30 12.86 -9.75
N TYR A 51 -3.20 12.26 -9.33
CA TYR A 51 -1.99 12.97 -8.85
C TYR A 51 -0.90 13.07 -9.93
N GLY A 52 0.21 13.74 -9.59
CA GLY A 52 1.42 13.85 -10.43
C GLY A 52 1.60 15.21 -11.09
N ARG A 53 0.85 16.22 -10.63
CA ARG A 53 1.02 17.62 -11.01
C ARG A 53 1.12 18.49 -9.77
N LEU A 54 2.03 19.46 -9.83
CA LEU A 54 2.18 20.54 -8.85
C LEU A 54 2.49 20.10 -7.41
N GLN A 55 2.88 18.84 -7.18
CA GLN A 55 3.46 18.47 -5.89
C GLN A 55 4.86 19.04 -5.73
N PHE A 56 5.22 19.37 -4.49
CA PHE A 56 6.53 19.93 -4.14
C PHE A 56 6.96 19.44 -2.76
N GLY A 57 8.28 19.51 -2.48
CA GLY A 57 8.83 19.08 -1.20
C GLY A 57 8.51 17.63 -0.87
N GLU A 58 8.12 17.35 0.38
CA GLU A 58 7.84 15.99 0.83
C GLU A 58 6.64 15.34 0.13
N ASP A 59 5.65 16.12 -0.33
CA ASP A 59 4.50 15.59 -1.06
C ASP A 59 4.92 15.01 -2.43
N LEU A 60 5.88 15.67 -3.10
CA LEU A 60 6.47 15.16 -4.34
C LEU A 60 7.28 13.88 -4.08
N GLU A 61 8.02 13.83 -2.98
CA GLU A 61 8.79 12.64 -2.59
C GLU A 61 7.88 11.46 -2.22
N LEU A 62 6.77 11.72 -1.54
CA LEU A 62 5.73 10.73 -1.25
C LEU A 62 5.09 10.21 -2.55
N HIS A 63 4.80 11.08 -3.51
CA HIS A 63 4.29 10.68 -4.83
C HIS A 63 5.23 9.69 -5.52
N PHE A 64 6.53 10.03 -5.62
CA PHE A 64 7.51 9.12 -6.21
C PHE A 64 7.65 7.81 -5.44
N ARG A 65 7.70 7.85 -4.11
CA ARG A 65 7.81 6.67 -3.26
C ARG A 65 6.61 5.74 -3.45
N THR A 66 5.41 6.30 -3.58
CA THR A 66 4.17 5.54 -3.81
C THR A 66 4.17 4.85 -5.16
N LEU A 67 4.56 5.54 -6.24
CA LEU A 67 4.61 4.95 -7.58
C LEU A 67 5.73 3.91 -7.71
N ILE A 68 6.91 4.20 -7.17
CA ILE A 68 8.02 3.25 -7.12
C ILE A 68 7.61 2.03 -6.29
N GLY A 69 7.01 2.20 -5.11
CA GLY A 69 6.52 1.12 -4.26
C GLY A 69 5.48 0.23 -4.95
N THR A 70 4.55 0.84 -5.69
CA THR A 70 3.57 0.13 -6.53
C THR A 70 4.27 -0.75 -7.56
N GLY A 71 5.26 -0.22 -8.27
CA GLY A 71 6.06 -0.97 -9.23
C GLY A 71 6.93 -2.05 -8.58
N CYS A 72 7.48 -1.80 -7.39
CA CYS A 72 8.33 -2.72 -6.64
C CYS A 72 7.58 -3.93 -6.06
N ASN A 73 6.25 -3.83 -5.86
CA ASN A 73 5.43 -4.88 -5.28
C ASN A 73 5.67 -6.26 -5.93
N PRO A 74 5.85 -7.36 -5.17
CA PRO A 74 6.17 -8.66 -5.73
C PRO A 74 5.04 -9.30 -6.55
N ASN A 75 3.81 -8.78 -6.46
CA ASN A 75 2.72 -9.15 -7.36
C ASN A 75 2.91 -8.61 -8.79
N VAL A 76 3.83 -7.67 -8.98
CA VAL A 76 4.16 -7.05 -10.27
C VAL A 76 5.40 -7.71 -10.86
N ALA A 77 5.22 -8.36 -12.00
CA ALA A 77 6.25 -9.04 -12.76
C ALA A 77 7.06 -8.06 -13.62
N ALA A 78 6.39 -7.08 -14.22
CA ALA A 78 7.01 -6.07 -15.06
C ALA A 78 6.17 -4.78 -15.10
N VAL A 79 6.82 -3.65 -15.45
CA VAL A 79 6.20 -2.32 -15.40
C VAL A 79 6.45 -1.55 -16.69
N ILE A 80 5.41 -0.95 -17.25
CA ILE A 80 5.52 0.12 -18.23
C ILE A 80 5.20 1.43 -17.50
N VAL A 81 6.13 2.38 -17.50
CA VAL A 81 5.92 3.72 -16.92
C VAL A 81 5.69 4.70 -18.06
N ILE A 82 4.62 5.48 -18.01
CA ILE A 82 4.35 6.55 -18.97
C ILE A 82 4.19 7.86 -18.21
N GLY A 83 4.95 8.88 -18.60
CA GLY A 83 4.83 10.23 -18.06
C GLY A 83 4.90 11.28 -19.17
N ILE A 84 4.70 12.54 -18.83
CA ILE A 84 4.90 13.63 -19.79
C ILE A 84 6.39 13.79 -20.10
N GLU A 85 7.22 14.00 -19.08
CA GLU A 85 8.62 14.38 -19.23
C GLU A 85 9.58 13.20 -18.98
N PRO A 86 10.65 13.03 -19.79
CA PRO A 86 11.58 11.91 -19.65
C PRO A 86 12.28 11.83 -18.29
N GLN A 87 12.65 12.98 -17.71
CA GLN A 87 13.43 13.03 -16.47
C GLN A 87 12.67 12.44 -15.28
N TRP A 88 11.40 12.81 -15.12
CA TRP A 88 10.57 12.30 -14.03
C TRP A 88 10.15 10.85 -14.27
N THR A 89 9.86 10.48 -15.52
CA THR A 89 9.60 9.09 -15.88
C THR A 89 10.79 8.21 -15.54
N ASP A 90 12.01 8.63 -15.87
CA ASP A 90 13.22 7.89 -15.56
C ASP A 90 13.43 7.73 -14.06
N ARG A 91 13.11 8.74 -13.25
CA ARG A 91 13.18 8.62 -11.77
C ARG A 91 12.39 7.42 -11.23
N ILE A 92 11.18 7.20 -11.75
CA ILE A 92 10.34 6.05 -11.35
C ILE A 92 10.93 4.75 -11.90
N VAL A 93 11.33 4.74 -13.17
CA VAL A 93 11.97 3.58 -13.82
C VAL A 93 13.19 3.11 -13.03
N GLN A 94 14.12 4.01 -12.72
CA GLN A 94 15.33 3.70 -11.95
C GLN A 94 14.99 3.24 -10.53
N GLY A 95 13.96 3.80 -9.90
CA GLY A 95 13.47 3.36 -8.60
C GLY A 95 13.02 1.90 -8.62
N ILE A 96 12.21 1.52 -9.61
CA ILE A 96 11.68 0.17 -9.77
C ILE A 96 12.77 -0.81 -10.22
N ALA A 97 13.67 -0.40 -11.12
CA ALA A 97 14.73 -1.23 -11.67
C ALA A 97 15.68 -1.80 -10.59
N LYS A 98 15.79 -1.13 -9.43
CA LYS A 98 16.56 -1.62 -8.27
C LYS A 98 16.09 -2.98 -7.76
N THR A 99 14.85 -3.39 -8.01
CA THR A 99 14.39 -4.73 -7.63
C THR A 99 14.83 -5.83 -8.61
N GLY A 100 15.50 -5.46 -9.72
CA GLY A 100 15.86 -6.38 -10.81
C GLY A 100 14.72 -6.72 -11.77
N LYS A 101 13.51 -6.17 -11.58
CA LYS A 101 12.37 -6.51 -12.45
C LYS A 101 12.40 -5.72 -13.76
N PRO A 102 11.87 -6.28 -14.87
CA PRO A 102 11.75 -5.55 -16.12
C PRO A 102 10.87 -4.30 -15.97
N VAL A 103 11.43 -3.14 -16.33
CA VAL A 103 10.72 -1.86 -16.36
C VAL A 103 11.15 -1.03 -17.56
N ALA A 104 10.20 -0.38 -18.23
CA ALA A 104 10.46 0.51 -19.36
C ALA A 104 9.69 1.83 -19.22
N GLY A 105 10.36 2.94 -19.48
CA GLY A 105 9.77 4.28 -19.44
C GLY A 105 9.48 4.84 -20.83
N PHE A 106 8.38 5.57 -20.95
CA PHE A 106 7.99 6.30 -22.16
C PHE A 106 7.55 7.72 -21.78
N ALA A 107 7.89 8.69 -22.62
CA ALA A 107 7.56 10.10 -22.42
C ALA A 107 6.66 10.58 -23.55
N ILE A 108 5.54 11.22 -23.20
CA ILE A 108 4.59 11.77 -24.18
C ILE A 108 5.17 13.03 -24.84
N GLU A 109 5.86 13.87 -24.08
CA GLU A 109 6.47 15.09 -24.59
C GLU A 109 7.45 14.74 -25.73
N GLN A 110 7.44 15.53 -26.80
CA GLN A 110 8.24 15.36 -28.02
C GLN A 110 7.92 14.10 -28.86
N ASN A 111 7.15 13.13 -28.34
CA ASN A 111 6.76 11.92 -29.07
C ASN A 111 5.29 11.94 -29.52
N GLY A 112 4.42 12.61 -28.76
CA GLY A 112 2.97 12.60 -28.94
C GLY A 112 2.32 11.28 -28.49
N ASP A 113 1.03 11.33 -28.16
CA ASP A 113 0.30 10.19 -27.59
C ASP A 113 0.34 8.95 -28.47
N PHE A 114 0.02 9.06 -29.76
CA PHE A 114 -0.07 7.90 -30.66
C PHE A 114 1.23 7.10 -30.75
N ASN A 115 2.36 7.78 -30.89
CA ASN A 115 3.67 7.12 -30.98
C ASN A 115 4.06 6.50 -29.63
N THR A 116 3.80 7.22 -28.54
CA THR A 116 4.05 6.74 -27.17
C THR A 116 3.25 5.48 -26.88
N ILE A 117 1.95 5.48 -27.16
CA ILE A 117 1.05 4.33 -26.99
C ILE A 117 1.52 3.15 -27.85
N CYS A 118 1.92 3.39 -29.10
CA CYS A 118 2.43 2.34 -29.98
C CYS A 118 3.70 1.68 -29.42
N ALA A 119 4.70 2.49 -29.05
CA ALA A 119 5.96 2.01 -28.49
C ALA A 119 5.76 1.27 -27.16
N ALA A 120 4.96 1.85 -26.26
CA ALA A 120 4.62 1.25 -24.98
C ALA A 120 3.83 -0.07 -25.15
N SER A 121 2.89 -0.13 -26.12
CA SER A 121 2.13 -1.37 -26.41
C SER A 121 3.04 -2.50 -26.91
N ASN A 122 4.01 -2.19 -27.77
CA ASN A 122 4.98 -3.19 -28.22
C ASN A 122 5.79 -3.76 -27.06
N LYS A 123 6.29 -2.90 -26.16
CA LYS A 123 7.04 -3.34 -24.98
C LYS A 123 6.16 -4.10 -23.98
N ALA A 124 4.93 -3.64 -23.76
CA ALA A 124 3.97 -4.29 -22.89
C ALA A 124 3.66 -5.73 -23.35
N LYS A 125 3.55 -5.94 -24.68
CA LYS A 125 3.39 -7.28 -25.26
C LYS A 125 4.58 -8.19 -24.95
N GLU A 126 5.81 -7.70 -25.12
CA GLU A 126 7.01 -8.46 -24.77
C GLU A 126 7.02 -8.87 -23.29
N TYR A 127 6.69 -7.94 -22.39
CA TYR A 127 6.58 -8.22 -20.96
C TYR A 127 5.46 -9.19 -20.62
N MET A 128 4.32 -9.12 -21.33
CA MET A 128 3.23 -10.06 -21.14
C MET A 128 3.63 -11.48 -21.53
N HIS A 129 4.34 -11.64 -22.65
CA HIS A 129 4.85 -12.94 -23.08
C HIS A 129 5.79 -13.52 -22.01
N ALA A 130 6.80 -12.74 -21.57
CA ALA A 130 7.74 -13.19 -20.55
C ALA A 130 7.04 -13.50 -19.21
N ALA A 131 6.10 -12.66 -18.77
CA ALA A 131 5.36 -12.89 -17.53
C ALA A 131 4.51 -14.16 -17.60
N SER A 132 3.94 -14.49 -18.76
CA SER A 132 3.10 -15.68 -18.94
C SER A 132 3.86 -17.01 -18.80
N GLU A 133 5.17 -17.00 -18.98
CA GLU A 133 6.02 -18.18 -18.83
C GLU A 133 6.36 -18.48 -17.36
N ILE A 134 6.21 -17.49 -16.47
CA ILE A 134 6.53 -17.64 -15.05
C ILE A 134 5.49 -18.53 -14.37
N GLN A 135 5.93 -19.69 -13.87
CA GLN A 135 5.10 -20.62 -13.11
C GLN A 135 5.18 -20.35 -11.60
N ARG A 136 4.09 -20.68 -10.90
CA ARG A 136 4.09 -20.67 -9.43
C ARG A 136 4.99 -21.78 -8.89
N GLN A 137 5.58 -21.52 -7.74
CA GLN A 137 6.46 -22.44 -7.00
C GLN A 137 5.99 -22.52 -5.55
N GLU A 138 6.28 -23.64 -4.90
CA GLU A 138 6.06 -23.76 -3.46
C GLU A 138 6.97 -22.77 -2.71
N CYS A 139 6.34 -21.93 -1.89
CA CYS A 139 6.97 -20.90 -1.08
C CYS A 139 6.52 -21.06 0.37
N ASP A 140 7.36 -20.64 1.31
CA ASP A 140 7.03 -20.70 2.73
C ASP A 140 6.00 -19.66 3.11
N ILE A 141 5.03 -20.01 3.97
CA ILE A 141 4.01 -19.05 4.42
C ILE A 141 4.64 -17.81 5.05
N SER A 142 5.80 -17.96 5.71
CA SER A 142 6.57 -16.86 6.34
C SER A 142 7.01 -15.78 5.36
N GLU A 143 7.07 -16.08 4.07
CA GLU A 143 7.42 -15.13 3.01
C GLU A 143 6.25 -14.22 2.61
N LEU A 144 5.02 -14.50 3.10
CA LEU A 144 3.88 -13.63 2.89
C LEU A 144 3.99 -12.37 3.75
N TRP A 145 3.72 -11.24 3.11
CA TRP A 145 3.54 -9.97 3.77
C TRP A 145 2.06 -9.64 3.77
N VAL A 146 1.51 -9.36 4.94
CA VAL A 146 0.07 -9.19 5.12
C VAL A 146 -0.18 -7.85 5.80
N SER A 147 -1.00 -7.01 5.17
CA SER A 147 -1.49 -5.77 5.74
C SER A 147 -3.00 -5.85 5.98
N THR A 148 -3.51 -5.09 6.94
CA THR A 148 -4.94 -5.00 7.23
C THR A 148 -5.41 -3.56 7.24
N LYS A 149 -6.66 -3.35 6.84
CA LYS A 149 -7.36 -2.06 6.86
C LYS A 149 -8.85 -2.28 7.02
N CYS A 150 -9.53 -1.35 7.67
CA CYS A 150 -10.98 -1.26 7.65
C CYS A 150 -11.47 -0.67 6.32
N GLY A 151 -12.71 -0.99 5.99
CA GLY A 151 -13.47 -0.34 4.93
C GLY A 151 -14.50 0.56 5.58
N GLU A 152 -15.74 0.08 5.63
CA GLU A 152 -16.84 0.76 6.32
C GLU A 152 -17.17 0.01 7.62
N SER A 153 -16.61 0.49 8.73
CA SER A 153 -16.79 -0.14 10.04
C SER A 153 -18.24 -0.07 10.53
N ASP A 154 -18.71 -1.14 11.14
CA ASP A 154 -20.02 -1.26 11.76
C ASP A 154 -19.90 -1.90 13.15
N THR A 155 -21.02 -2.08 13.86
CA THR A 155 -21.04 -2.73 15.18
C THR A 155 -20.43 -4.14 15.13
N THR A 156 -20.63 -4.87 14.03
CA THR A 156 -20.12 -6.26 13.90
C THR A 156 -18.61 -6.31 13.71
N SER A 157 -18.01 -5.21 13.27
CA SER A 157 -16.59 -5.14 12.95
C SER A 157 -15.73 -5.36 14.18
N GLY A 158 -16.02 -4.67 15.28
CA GLY A 158 -15.27 -4.78 16.53
C GLY A 158 -15.48 -6.09 17.30
N ILE A 159 -16.57 -6.82 17.03
CA ILE A 159 -16.94 -8.04 17.77
C ILE A 159 -16.75 -9.33 16.97
N ALA A 160 -16.64 -9.26 15.64
CA ALA A 160 -16.55 -10.44 14.78
C ALA A 160 -15.40 -10.37 13.77
N THR A 161 -15.44 -9.43 12.81
CA THR A 161 -14.50 -9.45 11.68
C THR A 161 -13.09 -9.04 12.12
N ASN A 162 -12.93 -7.96 12.88
CA ASN A 162 -11.62 -7.50 13.35
C ASN A 162 -10.96 -8.51 14.31
N PRO A 163 -11.67 -9.09 15.30
CA PRO A 163 -11.12 -10.20 16.10
C PRO A 163 -10.73 -11.43 15.26
N THR A 164 -11.49 -11.74 14.19
CA THR A 164 -11.16 -12.84 13.28
C THR A 164 -9.85 -12.58 12.53
N VAL A 165 -9.66 -11.34 12.04
CA VAL A 165 -8.40 -10.91 11.43
C VAL A 165 -7.26 -10.92 12.44
N GLY A 166 -7.51 -10.47 13.68
CA GLY A 166 -6.55 -10.52 14.78
C GLY A 166 -6.05 -11.93 15.08
N ASN A 167 -6.96 -12.91 15.12
CA ASN A 167 -6.59 -14.32 15.27
C ASN A 167 -5.77 -14.85 14.08
N ALA A 168 -5.99 -14.33 12.86
CA ALA A 168 -5.14 -14.65 11.72
C ALA A 168 -3.74 -14.02 11.89
N TYR A 169 -3.64 -12.78 12.36
CA TYR A 169 -2.38 -12.10 12.66
C TYR A 169 -1.59 -12.84 13.74
N ASP A 170 -2.24 -13.30 14.80
CA ASP A 170 -1.61 -14.08 15.87
C ASP A 170 -0.96 -15.37 15.34
N LYS A 171 -1.61 -16.05 14.39
CA LYS A 171 -1.08 -17.27 13.76
C LYS A 171 0.05 -16.97 12.78
N LEU A 172 -0.08 -15.91 11.98
CA LEU A 172 0.95 -15.49 11.03
C LEU A 172 2.20 -14.95 11.73
N TYR A 173 2.03 -14.31 12.88
CA TYR A 173 3.15 -13.86 13.69
C TYR A 173 4.00 -15.05 14.18
N GLU A 174 3.36 -16.14 14.63
CA GLU A 174 4.06 -17.36 15.04
C GLU A 174 4.83 -18.05 13.89
N THR A 175 4.43 -17.81 12.65
CA THR A 175 5.15 -18.29 11.46
C THR A 175 6.23 -17.32 10.96
N GLY A 176 6.46 -16.20 11.65
CA GLY A 176 7.52 -15.25 11.31
C GLY A 176 7.20 -14.37 10.10
N ASN A 177 5.92 -14.06 9.88
CA ASN A 177 5.50 -13.18 8.79
C ASN A 177 5.81 -11.71 9.05
N THR A 178 5.83 -10.91 7.96
CA THR A 178 5.77 -9.45 8.03
C THR A 178 4.31 -9.01 8.02
N LEU A 179 3.88 -8.35 9.09
CA LEU A 179 2.50 -7.91 9.31
C LEU A 179 2.46 -6.38 9.37
N LEU A 180 1.42 -5.77 8.81
CA LEU A 180 1.28 -4.31 8.80
C LEU A 180 -0.14 -3.88 9.17
N PHE A 181 -0.23 -2.80 9.93
CA PHE A 181 -1.47 -2.08 10.17
C PHE A 181 -1.20 -0.57 10.08
N GLY A 182 -2.27 0.22 9.98
CA GLY A 182 -2.18 1.67 9.82
C GLY A 182 -3.46 2.34 10.26
N GLU A 183 -3.98 3.26 9.45
CA GLU A 183 -5.22 4.01 9.71
C GLU A 183 -5.08 4.91 10.95
N THR A 184 -4.07 5.78 10.94
CA THR A 184 -3.60 6.57 12.10
C THR A 184 -4.75 7.25 12.86
N THR A 185 -5.66 7.90 12.14
CA THR A 185 -6.83 8.59 12.70
C THR A 185 -7.89 7.66 13.30
N GLU A 186 -8.00 6.42 12.82
CA GLU A 186 -8.93 5.43 13.40
C GLU A 186 -8.38 4.78 14.67
N LEU A 187 -7.20 5.18 15.14
CA LEU A 187 -6.67 4.79 16.44
C LEU A 187 -7.00 5.81 17.53
N THR A 188 -7.59 6.96 17.18
CA THR A 188 -7.92 8.03 18.12
C THR A 188 -8.82 7.53 19.25
N GLY A 189 -8.40 7.73 20.49
CA GLY A 189 -9.06 7.23 21.69
C GLY A 189 -8.59 5.85 22.14
N GLY A 190 -7.87 5.11 21.29
CA GLY A 190 -7.31 3.79 21.56
C GLY A 190 -5.79 3.72 21.41
N GLU A 191 -5.12 4.83 21.07
CA GLU A 191 -3.68 4.88 20.77
C GLU A 191 -2.81 4.40 21.94
N HIS A 192 -3.25 4.62 23.17
CA HIS A 192 -2.59 4.13 24.38
C HIS A 192 -2.47 2.59 24.41
N LEU A 193 -3.44 1.86 23.86
CA LEU A 193 -3.38 0.40 23.76
C LEU A 193 -2.33 -0.06 22.74
N VAL A 194 -2.09 0.73 21.70
CA VAL A 194 -1.02 0.46 20.73
C VAL A 194 0.34 0.79 21.35
N LEU A 195 0.43 1.92 22.07
CA LEU A 195 1.63 2.30 22.81
C LEU A 195 2.04 1.22 23.80
N GLU A 196 1.11 0.65 24.58
CA GLU A 196 1.39 -0.44 25.53
C GLU A 196 2.00 -1.67 24.85
N ARG A 197 1.64 -1.93 23.59
CA ARG A 197 2.09 -3.08 22.79
C ARG A 197 3.37 -2.84 22.00
N CYS A 198 3.93 -1.64 22.02
CA CYS A 198 5.21 -1.36 21.37
C CYS A 198 6.34 -2.14 22.06
N ALA A 199 7.24 -2.70 21.26
CA ALA A 199 8.30 -3.60 21.72
C ALA A 199 9.32 -2.92 22.66
N ASN A 200 9.51 -1.60 22.52
CA ASN A 200 10.42 -0.80 23.34
C ASN A 200 10.02 0.69 23.31
N ASP A 201 10.75 1.51 24.05
CA ASP A 201 10.46 2.94 24.21
C ASP A 201 10.81 3.76 22.96
N GLU A 202 11.76 3.30 22.13
CA GLU A 202 12.06 3.90 20.83
C GLU A 202 10.84 3.78 19.90
N VAL A 203 10.27 2.58 19.77
CA VAL A 203 9.07 2.34 18.95
C VAL A 203 7.86 3.09 19.50
N ARG A 204 7.70 3.19 20.83
CA ARG A 204 6.65 4.04 21.43
C ARG A 204 6.78 5.50 21.00
N LYS A 205 7.99 6.06 21.07
CA LYS A 205 8.25 7.46 20.68
C LYS A 205 8.00 7.67 19.19
N GLU A 206 8.39 6.74 18.34
CA GLU A 206 8.12 6.82 16.90
C GLU A 206 6.62 6.75 16.60
N PHE A 207 5.89 5.82 17.23
CA PHE A 207 4.44 5.71 17.07
C PHE A 207 3.75 7.00 17.51
N GLN A 208 4.09 7.52 18.70
CA GLN A 208 3.55 8.77 19.20
C GLN A 208 3.84 9.93 18.26
N PHE A 209 5.06 10.02 17.71
CA PHE A 209 5.42 11.05 16.74
C PHE A 209 4.52 11.02 15.50
N TYR A 210 4.31 9.86 14.89
CA TYR A 210 3.43 9.74 13.71
C TYR A 210 1.97 10.04 14.04
N PHE A 211 1.49 9.55 15.18
CA PHE A 211 0.14 9.81 15.66
C PHE A 211 -0.09 11.31 15.90
N ASP A 212 0.78 11.97 16.67
CA ASP A 212 0.70 13.40 16.98
C ASP A 212 0.81 14.26 15.73
N ARG A 213 1.68 13.89 14.80
CA ARG A 213 1.82 14.58 13.52
C ARG A 213 0.52 14.56 12.74
N TYR A 214 -0.16 13.41 12.68
CA TYR A 214 -1.44 13.30 11.98
C TYR A 214 -2.56 14.02 12.73
N ALA A 215 -2.62 13.86 14.06
CA ALA A 215 -3.58 14.56 14.91
C ALA A 215 -3.44 16.09 14.77
N LYS A 216 -2.21 16.60 14.65
CA LYS A 216 -1.94 18.01 14.37
C LYS A 216 -2.47 18.43 12.99
N VAL A 217 -2.28 17.63 11.95
CA VAL A 217 -2.84 17.93 10.62
C VAL A 217 -4.36 18.02 10.68
N VAL A 218 -5.01 17.10 11.41
CA VAL A 218 -6.45 17.18 11.64
C VAL A 218 -6.81 18.47 12.37
N ASP A 219 -6.19 18.76 13.51
CA ASP A 219 -6.51 19.94 14.33
C ASP A 219 -6.30 21.27 13.58
N ASP A 220 -5.21 21.38 12.82
CA ASP A 220 -4.87 22.59 12.05
C ASP A 220 -5.84 22.83 10.87
N ASN A 221 -6.50 21.79 10.33
CA ASN A 221 -7.34 21.86 9.12
C ASN A 221 -8.82 21.57 9.36
N LYS A 222 -9.21 21.30 10.61
CA LYS A 222 -10.58 20.90 10.93
C LYS A 222 -11.57 22.03 10.73
N THR A 223 -12.70 21.74 10.08
CA THR A 223 -13.87 22.63 9.99
C THR A 223 -14.94 22.30 11.03
N SER A 224 -14.87 21.10 11.61
CA SER A 224 -15.66 20.56 12.74
C SER A 224 -14.74 19.67 13.59
N ASP A 225 -15.17 19.18 14.75
CA ASP A 225 -14.32 18.25 15.50
C ASP A 225 -14.10 16.93 14.73
N LEU A 226 -12.98 16.24 14.96
CA LEU A 226 -12.76 14.90 14.41
C LEU A 226 -13.84 13.95 14.94
N SER A 227 -14.25 14.09 16.20
CA SER A 227 -15.37 13.32 16.78
C SER A 227 -16.71 13.56 16.06
N ASP A 228 -16.85 14.67 15.32
CA ASP A 228 -18.06 15.00 14.57
C ASP A 228 -18.05 14.44 13.14
N SER A 229 -16.86 14.17 12.60
CA SER A 229 -16.64 13.63 11.24
C SER A 229 -16.34 12.12 11.25
N GLN A 230 -15.89 11.60 12.38
CA GLN A 230 -15.64 10.19 12.64
C GLN A 230 -16.27 9.81 13.99
N PRO A 231 -17.11 8.76 14.05
CA PRO A 231 -17.45 7.82 12.97
C PRO A 231 -18.24 8.48 11.82
N THR A 232 -18.08 7.97 10.59
CA THR A 232 -18.85 8.50 9.44
C THR A 232 -20.34 8.24 9.61
N LYS A 233 -21.19 8.91 8.82
CA LYS A 233 -22.65 8.66 8.82
C LYS A 233 -22.99 7.17 8.65
N GLY A 234 -22.31 6.49 7.73
CA GLY A 234 -22.47 5.04 7.52
C GLY A 234 -22.07 4.21 8.74
N ASN A 235 -21.02 4.61 9.46
CA ASN A 235 -20.61 3.95 10.70
C ASN A 235 -21.66 4.12 11.82
N ILE A 236 -22.25 5.31 11.95
CA ILE A 236 -23.30 5.61 12.93
C ILE A 236 -24.58 4.83 12.60
N GLU A 237 -24.98 4.79 11.32
CA GLU A 237 -26.09 3.93 10.86
C GLU A 237 -25.80 2.45 11.10
N GLY A 238 -24.52 2.04 10.98
CA GLY A 238 -24.01 0.73 11.35
C GLY A 238 -23.90 0.46 12.85
N GLY A 239 -24.28 1.43 13.69
CA GLY A 239 -24.44 1.31 15.14
C GLY A 239 -23.24 1.73 15.99
N LEU A 240 -22.18 2.32 15.41
CA LEU A 240 -21.06 2.88 16.16
C LEU A 240 -21.41 4.24 16.75
N THR A 241 -21.08 4.46 18.02
CA THR A 241 -21.49 5.67 18.76
C THR A 241 -20.38 6.70 18.93
N THR A 242 -19.12 6.27 19.03
CA THR A 242 -17.98 7.19 19.19
C THR A 242 -16.73 6.74 18.42
N ILE A 243 -15.77 7.65 18.24
CA ILE A 243 -14.49 7.34 17.59
C ILE A 243 -13.64 6.38 18.44
N GLU A 244 -13.72 6.50 19.77
CA GLU A 244 -13.08 5.59 20.72
C GLU A 244 -13.63 4.16 20.55
N GLU A 245 -14.95 4.00 20.46
CA GLU A 245 -15.57 2.69 20.22
C GLU A 245 -15.07 2.06 18.91
N LYS A 246 -15.00 2.88 17.85
CA LYS A 246 -14.43 2.47 16.56
C LYS A 246 -12.97 2.07 16.68
N ALA A 247 -12.15 2.83 17.42
CA ALA A 247 -10.74 2.55 17.64
C ALA A 247 -10.51 1.24 18.40
N LEU A 248 -11.30 0.98 19.45
CA LEU A 248 -11.24 -0.28 20.21
C LEU A 248 -11.51 -1.50 19.32
N GLY A 249 -12.49 -1.37 18.40
CA GLY A 249 -12.77 -2.40 17.40
C GLY A 249 -11.65 -2.52 16.36
N ASN A 250 -11.11 -1.41 15.87
CA ASN A 250 -10.01 -1.36 14.90
C ASN A 250 -8.77 -2.10 15.43
N ILE A 251 -8.38 -1.84 16.68
CA ILE A 251 -7.18 -2.43 17.32
C ILE A 251 -7.28 -3.96 17.42
N GLN A 252 -8.48 -4.55 17.41
CA GLN A 252 -8.61 -6.01 17.39
C GLN A 252 -7.97 -6.66 16.14
N LYS A 253 -7.82 -5.93 15.02
CA LYS A 253 -7.23 -6.45 13.78
C LYS A 253 -5.77 -6.88 13.94
N ILE A 254 -5.05 -6.31 14.90
CA ILE A 254 -3.63 -6.60 15.13
C ILE A 254 -3.41 -7.74 16.12
N GLY A 255 -4.45 -8.51 16.46
CA GLY A 255 -4.36 -9.67 17.33
C GLY A 255 -3.95 -9.30 18.74
N THR A 256 -3.38 -10.26 19.48
CA THR A 256 -2.99 -10.10 20.89
C THR A 256 -1.53 -10.48 21.16
N LYS A 257 -0.92 -11.29 20.29
CA LYS A 257 0.44 -11.82 20.45
C LYS A 257 1.54 -10.91 19.92
N PRO A 258 1.44 -10.33 18.70
CA PRO A 258 2.56 -9.57 18.15
C PRO A 258 2.73 -8.23 18.87
N PRO A 259 3.93 -7.90 19.38
CA PRO A 259 4.27 -6.54 19.73
C PRO A 259 4.46 -5.71 18.46
N VAL A 260 4.23 -4.39 18.54
CA VAL A 260 4.58 -3.47 17.45
C VAL A 260 6.09 -3.28 17.50
N ILE A 261 6.80 -3.70 16.45
CA ILE A 261 8.27 -3.74 16.43
C ILE A 261 8.92 -2.54 15.74
N GLY A 262 8.14 -1.71 15.07
CA GLY A 262 8.63 -0.53 14.36
C GLY A 262 7.51 0.26 13.72
N CYS A 263 7.82 1.52 13.40
CA CYS A 263 6.91 2.42 12.72
C CYS A 263 7.48 2.87 11.37
N LEU A 264 6.62 2.97 10.37
CA LEU A 264 6.98 3.30 9.00
C LEU A 264 6.28 4.57 8.57
N GLU A 265 7.03 5.46 7.92
CA GLU A 265 6.48 6.58 7.18
C GLU A 265 5.64 6.07 5.99
N LYS A 266 4.76 6.93 5.47
CA LYS A 266 3.94 6.66 4.29
C LYS A 266 4.78 6.09 3.13
N ALA A 267 4.32 4.96 2.59
CA ALA A 267 4.94 4.24 1.48
C ALA A 267 6.39 3.76 1.74
N VAL A 268 6.85 3.69 2.99
CA VAL A 268 8.13 3.07 3.34
C VAL A 268 7.94 1.57 3.56
N GLU A 269 8.89 0.79 3.06
CA GLU A 269 8.86 -0.66 3.15
C GLU A 269 9.38 -1.17 4.51
N PRO A 270 8.71 -2.16 5.13
CA PRO A 270 9.27 -2.89 6.27
C PRO A 270 10.64 -3.51 5.99
N THR A 271 11.50 -3.60 7.00
CA THR A 271 12.84 -4.18 6.85
C THR A 271 12.94 -5.64 7.29
N GLY A 272 11.86 -6.24 7.81
CA GLY A 272 11.88 -7.61 8.31
C GLY A 272 10.55 -8.08 8.90
N PRO A 273 10.51 -9.34 9.39
CA PRO A 273 9.31 -9.94 9.96
C PRO A 273 8.92 -9.32 11.30
N GLY A 274 7.64 -9.42 11.65
CA GLY A 274 7.01 -8.80 12.82
C GLY A 274 5.88 -7.86 12.44
N LEU A 275 5.25 -7.24 13.44
CA LEU A 275 4.14 -6.31 13.25
C LEU A 275 4.64 -4.86 13.19
N TRP A 276 4.39 -4.21 12.07
CA TRP A 276 4.76 -2.83 11.79
C TRP A 276 3.52 -1.94 11.77
N PHE A 277 3.65 -0.76 12.40
CA PHE A 277 2.72 0.33 12.17
C PHE A 277 3.20 1.12 10.94
N GLN A 278 2.31 1.44 10.00
CA GLN A 278 2.62 2.34 8.89
C GLN A 278 1.68 3.54 8.93
N ASP A 279 2.25 4.74 9.05
CA ASP A 279 1.47 5.98 8.99
C ASP A 279 0.70 6.02 7.67
N SER A 280 -0.61 6.08 7.79
CA SER A 280 -1.52 6.04 6.64
C SER A 280 -2.85 6.68 7.02
N SER A 281 -3.44 7.37 6.06
CA SER A 281 -4.78 7.91 6.20
C SER A 281 -5.77 6.76 6.36
N SER A 282 -6.73 6.89 7.27
CA SER A 282 -8.02 6.23 7.08
C SER A 282 -8.84 7.02 6.07
N ALA A 283 -9.88 6.43 5.47
CA ALA A 283 -10.81 7.19 4.64
C ALA A 283 -11.63 8.12 5.57
N ALA A 284 -11.05 9.26 5.93
CA ALA A 284 -11.79 10.38 6.50
C ALA A 284 -12.57 11.01 5.34
N ALA A 285 -13.77 10.47 5.10
CA ALA A 285 -14.77 11.09 4.26
C ALA A 285 -15.46 12.23 5.03
#